data_AF-A0A6G4ADR6-F1
#
_entry.id   AF-A0A6G4ADR6-F1
#
_cell.length_a   1.000
_cell.length_b   1.000
_cell.length_c   1.000
_cell.angle_alpha   90.00
_cell.angle_beta   90.00
_cell.angle_gamma   90.00
#
_symmetry.space_group_name_H-M   'P 1'
#
loop_
_entity.id
_entity.type
_entity.pdbx_description
1 polymer ?
#
loop_
_entity_poly.entity_id
_entity_poly.type
_entity_poly.pdbx_seq_one_letter_code
_entity_poly.pdbx_strand_id
1 'polypeptide(L)'
;MTQDNVRVAPPWERVDGQLLDRFRAHSVANLGDALDRLNIVDGGIAPVWQGAKAVGTALPVLTVAGDNKAVIAALEHIRHGDILVINAFGHDGRAVIGDNLAQRFAAYGAVGAVVDGYVRDAAIIEELGVPVFARGLTPAGPFKNGPGAIGEPVAIGGVVVNPGDIVAADGDGVIVIPPHRAQEALTSVREIVAREAALDAEVDALRNAGVR
;
A
#
# COMPACT_ATOMS: atom_id res chain seq x y z
N MET A 1 -28.66 4.58 -22.31
CA MET A 1 -27.84 5.50 -21.52
C MET A 1 -26.89 4.67 -20.67
N THR A 2 -25.67 4.40 -21.13
CA THR A 2 -24.62 3.87 -20.26
C THR A 2 -24.20 5.03 -19.36
N GLN A 3 -24.88 5.19 -18.22
CA GLN A 3 -24.35 6.01 -17.16
C GLN A 3 -23.03 5.36 -16.74
N ASP A 4 -21.94 6.10 -16.83
CA ASP A 4 -20.70 5.69 -16.21
C ASP A 4 -20.96 5.54 -14.71
N ASN A 5 -20.90 4.31 -14.22
CA ASN A 5 -21.27 3.93 -12.86
C ASN A 5 -20.06 3.93 -11.91
N VAL A 6 -18.98 4.60 -12.31
CA VAL A 6 -17.83 4.89 -11.47
C VAL A 6 -17.93 6.33 -11.01
N ARG A 7 -17.98 6.53 -9.70
CA ARG A 7 -17.92 7.87 -9.11
C ARG A 7 -16.46 8.30 -8.96
N VAL A 8 -16.19 9.57 -9.21
CA VAL A 8 -14.87 10.16 -8.97
C VAL A 8 -15.05 11.35 -8.04
N ALA A 9 -14.36 11.32 -6.90
CA ALA A 9 -14.36 12.43 -5.96
C ALA A 9 -13.63 13.66 -6.55
N PRO A 10 -13.88 14.87 -6.03
CA PRO A 10 -13.09 16.05 -6.38
C PRO A 10 -11.59 15.82 -6.15
N PRO A 11 -10.71 16.56 -6.85
CA PRO A 11 -9.27 16.43 -6.64
C PRO A 11 -8.87 16.62 -5.18
N TRP A 12 -7.98 15.75 -4.69
CA TRP A 12 -7.37 15.83 -3.36
C TRP A 12 -5.89 16.17 -3.44
N GLU A 13 -5.33 16.64 -2.32
CA GLU A 13 -3.92 16.96 -2.19
C GLU A 13 -3.07 15.69 -2.12
N ARG A 14 -1.94 15.68 -2.84
CA ARG A 14 -0.94 14.62 -2.73
C ARG A 14 0.15 15.05 -1.77
N VAL A 15 0.71 14.09 -1.04
CA VAL A 15 1.81 14.36 -0.12
C VAL A 15 3.05 14.72 -0.93
N ASP A 16 3.78 15.74 -0.48
CA ASP A 16 5.02 16.17 -1.11
C ASP A 16 6.05 15.02 -1.19
N GLY A 17 6.74 14.95 -2.33
CA GLY A 17 7.71 13.88 -2.60
C GLY A 17 8.86 13.84 -1.60
N GLN A 18 9.34 14.99 -1.12
CA GLN A 18 10.42 15.06 -0.13
C GLN A 18 9.94 14.57 1.23
N LEU A 19 8.66 14.78 1.57
CA LEU A 19 8.09 14.19 2.77
C LEU A 19 8.01 12.67 2.65
N LEU A 20 7.58 12.14 1.50
CA LEU A 20 7.55 10.68 1.24
C LEU A 20 8.95 10.05 1.32
N ASP A 21 9.99 10.73 0.82
CA ASP A 21 11.39 10.24 0.90
C ASP A 21 11.84 9.98 2.33
N ARG A 22 11.40 10.81 3.29
CA ARG A 22 11.74 10.63 4.71
C ARG A 22 11.15 9.34 5.29
N PHE A 23 9.98 8.89 4.80
CA PHE A 23 9.37 7.63 5.22
C PHE A 23 10.02 6.40 4.58
N ARG A 24 10.60 6.52 3.37
CA ARG A 24 11.27 5.40 2.67
C ARG A 24 12.45 4.81 3.45
N ALA A 25 13.06 5.60 4.33
CA ALA A 25 14.19 5.21 5.17
C ALA A 25 13.82 4.29 6.35
N HIS A 26 12.54 4.10 6.64
CA HIS A 26 12.07 3.36 7.80
C HIS A 26 11.34 2.08 7.40
N SER A 27 11.31 1.08 8.30
CA SER A 27 10.48 -0.12 8.18
C SER A 27 9.05 0.18 8.62
N VAL A 28 8.08 -0.61 8.13
CA VAL A 28 6.69 -0.54 8.58
C VAL A 28 6.58 -0.85 10.07
N ALA A 29 7.36 -1.81 10.59
CA ALA A 29 7.41 -2.12 12.02
C ALA A 29 7.77 -0.89 12.87
N ASN A 30 8.86 -0.17 12.52
CA ASN A 30 9.30 1.00 13.27
C ASN A 30 8.31 2.16 13.15
N LEU A 31 7.68 2.33 11.98
CA LEU A 31 6.60 3.30 11.79
C LEU A 31 5.36 2.96 12.62
N GLY A 32 5.06 1.66 12.77
CA GLY A 32 4.02 1.17 13.66
C GLY A 32 4.30 1.49 15.11
N ASP A 33 5.50 1.20 15.59
CA ASP A 33 5.90 1.54 16.96
C ASP A 33 5.88 3.06 17.21
N ALA A 34 6.26 3.85 16.21
CA ALA A 34 6.21 5.32 16.26
C ALA A 34 4.78 5.90 16.35
N LEU A 35 3.77 5.11 15.97
CA LEU A 35 2.36 5.50 15.90
C LEU A 35 1.47 4.61 16.79
N ASP A 36 2.01 4.12 17.90
CA ASP A 36 1.30 3.33 18.91
C ASP A 36 0.67 2.03 18.39
N ARG A 37 1.20 1.49 17.29
CA ARG A 37 0.69 0.31 16.56
C ARG A 37 -0.76 0.51 16.08
N LEU A 38 -1.17 1.76 15.87
CA LEU A 38 -2.44 2.13 15.25
C LEU A 38 -2.29 2.25 13.73
N ASN A 39 -3.41 2.14 13.01
CA ASN A 39 -3.48 2.20 11.54
C ASN A 39 -2.61 1.16 10.81
N ILE A 40 -2.31 0.04 11.48
CA ILE A 40 -1.72 -1.15 10.87
C ILE A 40 -2.82 -1.92 10.18
N VAL A 41 -2.65 -2.17 8.89
CA VAL A 41 -3.57 -2.95 8.08
C VAL A 41 -3.47 -4.42 8.51
N ASP A 42 -4.61 -5.13 8.55
CA ASP A 42 -4.69 -6.57 8.81
C ASP A 42 -3.58 -7.36 8.07
N GLY A 43 -2.84 -8.17 8.82
CA GLY A 43 -1.67 -8.92 8.30
C GLY A 43 -1.98 -9.97 7.25
N GLY A 44 -3.27 -10.22 6.97
CA GLY A 44 -3.70 -10.97 5.79
C GLY A 44 -3.38 -10.26 4.48
N ILE A 45 -3.21 -8.93 4.47
CA ILE A 45 -2.75 -8.16 3.30
C ILE A 45 -1.21 -8.11 3.33
N ALA A 46 -0.59 -8.97 2.54
CA ALA A 46 0.85 -9.22 2.55
C ALA A 46 1.45 -9.00 1.14
N PRO A 47 2.78 -8.80 1.02
CA PRO A 47 3.42 -8.69 -0.28
C PRO A 47 3.23 -9.98 -1.11
N VAL A 48 2.92 -9.82 -2.39
CA VAL A 48 2.68 -10.98 -3.27
C VAL A 48 3.97 -11.62 -3.81
N TRP A 49 5.11 -10.97 -3.54
CA TRP A 49 6.46 -11.44 -3.86
C TRP A 49 7.47 -10.89 -2.84
N GLN A 50 8.61 -11.55 -2.68
CA GLN A 50 9.58 -11.26 -1.61
C GLN A 50 10.40 -10.00 -1.90
N GLY A 51 10.48 -9.10 -0.91
CA GLY A 51 11.23 -7.84 -1.04
C GLY A 51 10.44 -6.66 -1.61
N ALA A 52 9.13 -6.83 -1.86
CA ALA A 52 8.26 -5.71 -2.23
C ALA A 52 8.27 -4.63 -1.14
N LYS A 53 8.53 -3.38 -1.54
CA LYS A 53 8.49 -2.20 -0.67
C LYS A 53 7.92 -1.01 -1.41
N ALA A 54 6.98 -0.29 -0.81
CA ALA A 54 6.42 0.93 -1.39
C ALA A 54 6.15 1.99 -0.31
N VAL A 55 6.40 3.25 -0.67
CA VAL A 55 5.95 4.42 0.10
C VAL A 55 5.43 5.46 -0.86
N GLY A 56 4.20 5.90 -0.65
CA GLY A 56 3.50 6.81 -1.56
C GLY A 56 2.24 7.42 -0.97
N THR A 57 1.55 8.19 -1.79
CA THR A 57 0.27 8.80 -1.42
C THR A 57 -0.90 7.91 -1.81
N ALA A 58 -1.88 7.72 -0.93
CA ALA A 58 -3.05 6.92 -1.23
C ALA A 58 -3.88 7.52 -2.39
N LEU A 59 -4.15 6.66 -3.38
CA LEU A 59 -5.23 6.77 -4.35
C LEU A 59 -6.27 5.68 -4.01
N PRO A 60 -7.29 5.99 -3.21
CA PRO A 60 -8.33 5.04 -2.85
C PRO A 60 -9.20 4.66 -4.04
N VAL A 61 -9.50 3.37 -4.16
CA VAL A 61 -10.43 2.81 -5.13
C VAL A 61 -11.35 1.81 -4.44
N LEU A 62 -12.66 2.03 -4.54
CA LEU A 62 -13.67 1.08 -4.12
C LEU A 62 -14.23 0.37 -5.35
N THR A 63 -14.24 -0.96 -5.32
CA THR A 63 -14.85 -1.78 -6.37
C THR A 63 -15.78 -2.82 -5.77
N VAL A 64 -16.79 -3.24 -6.53
CA VAL A 64 -17.61 -4.38 -6.13
C VAL A 64 -16.79 -5.68 -6.21
N ALA A 65 -17.13 -6.65 -5.37
CA ALA A 65 -16.41 -7.92 -5.27
C ALA A 65 -16.21 -8.59 -6.65
N GLY A 66 -14.96 -8.89 -6.99
CA GLY A 66 -14.58 -9.57 -8.23
C GLY A 66 -14.70 -8.75 -9.52
N ASP A 67 -14.83 -7.43 -9.41
CA ASP A 67 -14.88 -6.48 -10.53
C ASP A 67 -13.70 -5.51 -10.47
N ASN A 68 -13.25 -5.03 -11.64
CA ASN A 68 -12.16 -4.06 -11.70
C ASN A 68 -12.44 -2.85 -12.61
N LYS A 69 -13.71 -2.55 -12.92
CA LYS A 69 -14.05 -1.38 -13.74
C LYS A 69 -13.51 -0.08 -13.15
N ALA A 70 -13.73 0.14 -11.85
CA ALA A 70 -13.21 1.34 -11.16
C ALA A 70 -11.68 1.34 -11.06
N VAL A 71 -11.05 0.17 -10.96
CA VAL A 71 -9.59 0.03 -10.95
C VAL A 71 -8.98 0.41 -12.31
N ILE A 72 -9.65 0.05 -13.41
CA ILE A 72 -9.24 0.48 -14.75
C ILE A 72 -9.42 1.99 -14.91
N ALA A 73 -10.56 2.54 -14.49
CA ALA A 73 -10.83 3.98 -14.55
C ALA A 73 -9.85 4.80 -13.70
N ALA A 74 -9.36 4.24 -12.59
CA ALA A 74 -8.36 4.89 -11.73
C ALA A 74 -7.05 5.23 -12.44
N LEU A 75 -6.71 4.56 -13.56
CA LEU A 75 -5.50 4.85 -14.35
C LEU A 75 -5.39 6.33 -14.74
N GLU A 76 -6.50 6.96 -15.08
CA GLU A 76 -6.54 8.36 -15.53
C GLU A 76 -6.37 9.36 -14.36
N HIS A 77 -6.33 8.88 -13.12
CA HIS A 77 -6.24 9.69 -11.90
C HIS A 77 -4.93 9.49 -11.14
N ILE A 78 -4.08 8.57 -11.58
CA ILE A 78 -2.77 8.32 -11.00
C ILE A 78 -1.88 9.54 -11.20
N ARG A 79 -1.14 9.90 -10.16
CA ARG A 79 -0.01 10.84 -10.22
C ARG A 79 1.26 10.14 -9.77
N HIS A 80 2.40 10.74 -10.14
CA HIS A 80 3.71 10.26 -9.72
C HIS A 80 3.80 10.14 -8.19
N GLY A 81 4.13 8.95 -7.69
CA GLY A 81 4.25 8.68 -6.25
C GLY A 81 2.97 8.16 -5.59
N ASP A 82 1.87 7.96 -6.33
CA ASP A 82 0.64 7.39 -5.78
C ASP A 82 0.79 5.87 -5.51
N ILE A 83 0.09 5.38 -4.49
CA ILE A 83 -0.17 3.96 -4.26
C ILE A 83 -1.67 3.75 -4.42
N LEU A 84 -2.06 2.82 -5.29
CA LEU A 84 -3.46 2.45 -5.40
C LEU A 84 -3.86 1.66 -4.17
N VAL A 85 -4.90 2.10 -3.47
CA VAL A 85 -5.44 1.41 -2.30
C VAL A 85 -6.84 0.91 -2.65
N ILE A 86 -6.92 -0.36 -3.01
CA ILE A 86 -8.10 -0.98 -3.61
C ILE A 86 -8.85 -1.78 -2.56
N ASN A 87 -10.07 -1.37 -2.23
CA ASN A 87 -11.00 -2.19 -1.48
C ASN A 87 -11.89 -3.00 -2.44
N ALA A 88 -11.72 -4.32 -2.44
CA ALA A 88 -12.56 -5.29 -3.15
C ALA A 88 -13.29 -6.24 -2.18
N PHE A 89 -13.53 -5.78 -0.95
CA PHE A 89 -14.22 -6.46 0.14
C PHE A 89 -13.60 -7.82 0.53
N GLY A 90 -12.29 -7.97 0.35
CA GLY A 90 -11.58 -9.22 0.64
C GLY A 90 -12.00 -10.39 -0.23
N HIS A 91 -12.62 -10.13 -1.40
CA HIS A 91 -13.11 -11.19 -2.28
C HIS A 91 -11.97 -12.07 -2.81
N ASP A 92 -12.12 -13.38 -2.63
CA ASP A 92 -11.13 -14.42 -2.95
C ASP A 92 -11.42 -15.15 -4.27
N GLY A 93 -12.66 -15.08 -4.75
CA GLY A 93 -13.10 -15.79 -5.95
C GLY A 93 -12.52 -15.26 -7.26
N ARG A 94 -12.02 -14.01 -7.31
CA ARG A 94 -11.50 -13.36 -8.52
C ARG A 94 -10.42 -12.34 -8.21
N ALA A 95 -9.40 -12.31 -9.05
CA ALA A 95 -8.31 -11.36 -9.02
C ALA A 95 -8.75 -10.02 -9.61
N VAL A 96 -8.65 -8.93 -8.85
CA VAL A 96 -9.02 -7.59 -9.35
C VAL A 96 -7.91 -6.93 -10.16
N ILE A 97 -6.66 -7.34 -9.93
CA ILE A 97 -5.49 -6.96 -10.73
C ILE A 97 -4.60 -8.15 -11.04
N GLY A 98 -3.79 -7.99 -12.09
CA GLY A 98 -2.69 -8.87 -12.47
C GLY A 98 -1.57 -8.04 -13.10
N ASP A 99 -0.64 -8.71 -13.77
CA ASP A 99 0.54 -8.09 -14.38
C ASP A 99 0.21 -6.89 -15.28
N ASN A 100 -0.82 -7.01 -16.13
CA ASN A 100 -1.17 -5.99 -17.11
C ASN A 100 -1.57 -4.66 -16.45
N LEU A 101 -2.31 -4.73 -15.34
CA LEU A 101 -2.70 -3.53 -14.60
C LEU A 101 -1.53 -3.01 -13.76
N ALA A 102 -0.74 -3.88 -13.13
CA ALA A 102 0.45 -3.49 -12.38
C ALA A 102 1.44 -2.69 -13.25
N GLN A 103 1.72 -3.15 -14.48
CA GLN A 103 2.57 -2.44 -15.44
C GLN A 103 1.99 -1.07 -15.82
N ARG A 104 0.67 -1.00 -16.02
CA ARG A 104 0.01 0.27 -16.33
C ARG A 104 0.10 1.24 -15.15
N PHE A 105 -0.14 0.78 -13.93
CA PHE A 105 0.01 1.64 -12.73
C PHE A 105 1.41 2.27 -12.68
N ALA A 106 2.44 1.46 -12.86
CA ALA A 106 3.82 1.95 -12.92
C ALA A 106 4.05 2.95 -14.07
N ALA A 107 3.52 2.67 -15.27
CA ALA A 107 3.63 3.56 -16.43
C ALA A 107 2.93 4.92 -16.23
N TYR A 108 1.85 4.97 -15.44
CA TYR A 108 1.17 6.21 -15.06
C TYR A 108 1.82 6.91 -13.84
N GLY A 109 2.84 6.30 -13.22
CA GLY A 109 3.63 6.90 -12.13
C GLY A 109 3.29 6.41 -10.72
N ALA A 110 2.42 5.41 -10.58
CA ALA A 110 2.19 4.79 -9.28
C ALA A 110 3.43 3.99 -8.85
N VAL A 111 3.69 3.95 -7.54
CA VAL A 111 4.82 3.24 -6.93
C VAL A 111 4.43 1.91 -6.30
N GLY A 112 3.15 1.52 -6.41
CA GLY A 112 2.66 0.22 -5.95
C GLY A 112 1.14 0.16 -5.82
N ALA A 113 0.64 -0.98 -5.36
CA ALA A 113 -0.77 -1.18 -5.04
C ALA A 113 -0.96 -2.02 -3.76
N VAL A 114 -1.98 -1.68 -2.97
CA VAL A 114 -2.46 -2.44 -1.81
C VAL A 114 -3.90 -2.85 -2.09
N VAL A 115 -4.21 -4.14 -1.98
CA VAL A 115 -5.48 -4.73 -2.40
C VAL A 115 -6.12 -5.51 -1.27
N ASP A 116 -7.24 -5.02 -0.74
CA ASP A 116 -8.12 -5.81 0.12
C ASP A 116 -8.99 -6.73 -0.77
N GLY A 117 -8.36 -7.80 -1.25
CA GLY A 117 -8.88 -8.75 -2.22
C GLY A 117 -7.74 -9.57 -2.83
N TYR A 118 -8.07 -10.42 -3.80
CA TYR A 118 -7.08 -11.29 -4.43
C TYR A 118 -6.52 -10.69 -5.73
N VAL A 119 -5.32 -11.14 -6.10
CA VAL A 119 -4.63 -10.77 -7.35
C VAL A 119 -4.17 -12.01 -8.09
N ARG A 120 -3.49 -11.83 -9.23
CA ARG A 120 -2.87 -12.91 -10.00
C ARG A 120 -1.55 -12.48 -10.62
N ASP A 121 -0.87 -13.42 -11.27
CA ASP A 121 0.36 -13.18 -12.03
C ASP A 121 1.55 -12.71 -11.17
N ALA A 122 1.61 -13.16 -9.90
CA ALA A 122 2.60 -12.71 -8.91
C ALA A 122 4.07 -12.81 -9.39
N ALA A 123 4.44 -13.90 -10.05
CA ALA A 123 5.81 -14.07 -10.59
C ALA A 123 6.15 -13.01 -11.65
N ILE A 124 5.20 -12.64 -12.50
CA ILE A 124 5.42 -11.60 -13.52
C ILE A 124 5.47 -10.23 -12.82
N ILE A 125 4.61 -9.99 -11.83
CA ILE A 125 4.64 -8.75 -11.02
C ILE A 125 5.99 -8.58 -10.32
N GLU A 126 6.58 -9.66 -9.82
CA GLU A 126 7.93 -9.70 -9.25
C GLU A 126 9.00 -9.35 -10.29
N GLU A 127 8.97 -9.99 -11.47
CA GLU A 127 9.91 -9.70 -12.58
C GLU A 127 9.86 -8.23 -13.02
N LEU A 128 8.68 -7.61 -12.95
CA LEU A 128 8.46 -6.20 -13.26
C LEU A 128 8.92 -5.26 -12.13
N GLY A 129 9.17 -5.78 -10.93
CA GLY A 129 9.55 -5.00 -9.75
C GLY A 129 8.45 -4.06 -9.24
N VAL A 130 7.18 -4.35 -9.53
CA VAL A 130 6.05 -3.51 -9.09
C VAL A 130 5.56 -3.99 -7.72
N PRO A 131 5.66 -3.20 -6.65
CA PRO A 131 5.20 -3.62 -5.33
C PRO A 131 3.68 -3.79 -5.31
N VAL A 132 3.22 -5.00 -4.97
CA VAL A 132 1.80 -5.32 -4.81
C VAL A 132 1.60 -6.07 -3.51
N PHE A 133 0.64 -5.62 -2.71
CA PHE A 133 0.22 -6.22 -1.45
C PHE A 133 -1.23 -6.64 -1.58
N ALA A 134 -1.56 -7.88 -1.20
CA ALA A 134 -2.90 -8.43 -1.39
C ALA A 134 -3.25 -9.48 -0.33
N ARG A 135 -4.53 -9.86 -0.27
CA ARG A 135 -4.97 -10.98 0.60
C ARG A 135 -4.53 -12.35 0.12
N GLY A 136 -4.27 -12.50 -1.18
CA GLY A 136 -3.91 -13.78 -1.75
C GLY A 136 -3.93 -13.79 -3.28
N LEU A 137 -3.76 -14.99 -3.83
CA LEU A 137 -3.67 -15.24 -5.26
C LEU A 137 -4.81 -16.11 -5.75
N THR A 138 -5.38 -15.77 -6.91
CA THR A 138 -6.39 -16.60 -7.60
C THR A 138 -6.24 -16.44 -9.11
N PRO A 139 -6.32 -17.52 -9.91
CA PRO A 139 -6.16 -17.41 -11.36
C PRO A 139 -7.39 -16.78 -12.06
N ALA A 140 -8.54 -16.74 -11.39
CA ALA A 140 -9.79 -16.27 -11.98
C ALA A 140 -9.76 -14.74 -12.21
N GLY A 141 -9.99 -14.29 -13.44
CA GLY A 141 -10.01 -12.87 -13.77
C GLY A 141 -11.28 -12.13 -13.32
N PRO A 142 -11.27 -10.79 -13.33
CA PRO A 142 -12.38 -9.97 -12.84
C PRO A 142 -13.43 -9.69 -13.93
N PHE A 143 -14.63 -9.33 -13.49
CA PHE A 143 -15.62 -8.63 -14.31
C PHE A 143 -15.28 -7.14 -14.48
N LYS A 144 -16.03 -6.44 -15.34
CA LYS A 144 -15.82 -5.02 -15.70
C LYS A 144 -17.13 -4.24 -15.78
N ASN A 145 -18.06 -4.58 -14.90
CA ASN A 145 -19.42 -4.09 -14.86
C ASN A 145 -19.53 -2.83 -13.98
N GLY A 146 -18.69 -2.70 -12.95
CA GLY A 146 -18.89 -1.74 -11.87
C GLY A 146 -20.15 -2.06 -11.04
N PRO A 147 -20.64 -1.13 -10.20
CA PRO A 147 -20.14 0.23 -9.99
C PRO A 147 -18.82 0.28 -9.20
N GLY A 148 -18.30 1.49 -8.98
CA GLY A 148 -17.24 1.73 -8.01
C GLY A 148 -17.02 3.21 -7.73
N ALA A 149 -15.99 3.52 -6.96
CA ALA A 149 -15.62 4.89 -6.61
C ALA A 149 -14.10 5.08 -6.59
N ILE A 150 -13.65 6.28 -6.93
CA ILE A 150 -12.23 6.68 -6.94
C ILE A 150 -12.10 7.96 -6.13
N GLY A 151 -11.12 8.01 -5.22
CA GLY A 151 -10.88 9.18 -4.39
C GLY A 151 -11.91 9.41 -3.28
N GLU A 152 -12.78 8.44 -3.01
CA GLU A 152 -13.59 8.38 -1.77
C GLU A 152 -12.82 7.57 -0.71
N PRO A 153 -12.95 7.85 0.60
CA PRO A 153 -12.32 7.02 1.63
C PRO A 153 -12.72 5.54 1.50
N VAL A 154 -11.74 4.64 1.66
CA VAL A 154 -11.96 3.19 1.66
C VAL A 154 -11.49 2.57 2.97
N ALA A 155 -12.06 1.44 3.36
CA ALA A 155 -11.51 0.62 4.44
C ALA A 155 -10.75 -0.58 3.85
N ILE A 156 -9.51 -0.81 4.26
CA ILE A 156 -8.75 -2.01 3.92
C ILE A 156 -8.17 -2.64 5.18
N GLY A 157 -8.34 -3.93 5.37
CA GLY A 157 -7.78 -4.65 6.52
C GLY A 157 -8.10 -4.00 7.88
N GLY A 158 -9.31 -3.47 8.04
CA GLY A 158 -9.75 -2.79 9.27
C GLY A 158 -9.31 -1.32 9.43
N VAL A 159 -8.56 -0.76 8.48
CA VAL A 159 -8.06 0.63 8.52
C VAL A 159 -8.75 1.49 7.46
N VAL A 160 -9.18 2.69 7.85
CA VAL A 160 -9.70 3.69 6.91
C VAL A 160 -8.54 4.40 6.23
N VAL A 161 -8.60 4.50 4.91
CA VAL A 161 -7.62 5.19 4.07
C VAL A 161 -8.31 6.31 3.33
N ASN A 162 -7.93 7.54 3.65
CA ASN A 162 -8.40 8.74 2.98
C ASN A 162 -7.52 9.03 1.77
N PRO A 163 -8.07 9.71 0.75
CA PRO A 163 -7.27 10.25 -0.34
C PRO A 163 -6.23 11.22 0.23
N GLY A 164 -4.96 11.03 -0.12
CA GLY A 164 -3.88 11.86 0.41
C GLY A 164 -3.17 11.29 1.65
N ASP A 165 -3.64 10.19 2.24
CA ASP A 165 -2.91 9.53 3.31
C ASP A 165 -1.57 8.96 2.82
N ILE A 166 -0.56 8.93 3.68
CA ILE A 166 0.73 8.29 3.38
C ILE A 166 0.57 6.80 3.61
N VAL A 167 0.94 5.99 2.63
CA VAL A 167 0.95 4.52 2.74
C VAL A 167 2.40 4.07 2.69
N ALA A 168 2.82 3.30 3.70
CA ALA A 168 4.09 2.60 3.70
C ALA A 168 3.84 1.10 3.81
N ALA A 169 4.53 0.32 2.98
CA ALA A 169 4.36 -1.11 2.87
C ALA A 169 5.71 -1.80 2.64
N ASP A 170 5.96 -2.90 3.34
CA ASP A 170 7.14 -3.74 3.19
C ASP A 170 6.83 -5.22 3.57
N GLY A 171 7.88 -6.03 3.76
CA GLY A 171 7.75 -7.45 4.10
C GLY A 171 6.82 -7.78 5.28
N ASP A 172 6.67 -6.86 6.24
CA ASP A 172 5.90 -7.08 7.46
C ASP A 172 4.42 -6.69 7.32
N GLY A 173 4.06 -5.91 6.29
CA GLY A 173 2.68 -5.50 6.02
C GLY A 173 2.55 -4.06 5.56
N VAL A 174 1.45 -3.42 5.95
CA VAL A 174 1.08 -2.07 5.49
C VAL A 174 0.66 -1.19 6.67
N ILE A 175 1.11 0.06 6.69
CA ILE A 175 0.66 1.11 7.61
C ILE A 175 0.12 2.31 6.84
N VAL A 176 -0.90 2.95 7.40
CA VAL A 176 -1.52 4.17 6.87
C VAL A 176 -1.28 5.32 7.83
N ILE A 177 -0.71 6.41 7.34
CA ILE A 177 -0.27 7.55 8.14
C ILE A 177 -0.99 8.80 7.64
N PRO A 178 -1.95 9.35 8.42
CA PRO A 178 -2.59 10.60 8.07
C PRO A 178 -1.57 11.74 7.97
N PRO A 179 -1.67 12.66 6.99
CA PRO A 179 -0.67 13.71 6.78
C PRO A 179 -0.44 14.60 8.01
N HIS A 180 -1.49 14.84 8.80
CA HIS A 180 -1.39 15.63 10.04
C HIS A 180 -0.55 14.97 11.14
N ARG A 181 -0.34 13.65 11.10
CA ARG A 181 0.56 12.91 12.02
C ARG A 181 1.95 12.68 11.44
N ALA A 182 2.25 13.14 10.23
CA ALA A 182 3.49 12.80 9.55
C ALA A 182 4.75 13.30 10.30
N GLN A 183 4.74 14.52 10.85
CA GLN A 183 5.90 15.03 11.59
C GLN A 183 6.10 14.37 12.95
N GLU A 184 5.00 14.00 13.62
CA GLU A 184 5.01 13.21 14.85
C GLU A 184 5.66 11.84 14.56
N ALA A 185 5.14 11.12 13.57
CA ALA A 185 5.66 9.81 13.14
C ALA A 185 7.17 9.86 12.86
N LEU A 186 7.62 10.86 12.08
CA LEU A 186 9.02 11.01 11.70
C LEU A 186 9.93 11.41 12.86
N THR A 187 9.39 12.03 13.91
CA THR A 187 10.17 12.32 15.11
C THR A 187 10.33 11.06 15.95
N SER A 188 9.22 10.40 16.28
CA SER A 188 9.23 9.16 17.07
C SER A 188 10.02 8.03 16.41
N VAL A 189 9.88 7.83 15.09
CA VAL A 189 10.60 6.75 14.38
C VAL A 189 12.12 6.95 14.39
N ARG A 190 12.61 8.21 14.40
CA ARG A 190 14.05 8.50 14.50
C ARG A 190 14.60 8.15 15.87
N GLU A 191 13.83 8.40 16.92
CA GLU A 191 14.20 8.03 18.29
C GLU A 191 14.24 6.52 18.47
N ILE A 192 13.25 5.82 17.89
CA ILE A 192 13.20 4.34 17.89
C ILE A 192 14.42 3.77 17.17
N VAL A 193 14.69 4.20 15.93
CA VAL A 193 15.84 3.71 15.15
C VAL A 193 17.17 3.99 15.85
N ALA A 194 17.33 5.16 16.47
CA ALA A 194 18.55 5.48 17.22
C ALA A 194 18.74 4.57 18.45
N ARG A 195 17.64 4.22 19.13
CA ARG A 195 17.67 3.29 20.26
C ARG A 195 18.00 1.87 19.82
N GLU A 196 17.41 1.40 18.72
CA GLU A 196 17.68 0.08 18.15
C GLU A 196 19.14 -0.06 17.71
N ALA A 197 19.69 0.94 17.02
CA ALA A 197 21.10 0.94 16.62
C ALA A 197 22.07 0.80 17.82
N ALA A 198 21.71 1.36 18.98
CA ALA A 198 22.50 1.19 20.20
C ALA A 198 22.42 -0.24 20.77
N LEU A 199 21.24 -0.88 20.70
CA LEU A 199 21.05 -2.27 21.09
C LEU A 199 21.78 -3.23 20.15
N ASP A 200 21.75 -2.98 18.85
CA ASP A 200 22.47 -3.79 17.86
C ASP A 200 23.99 -3.73 18.08
N ALA A 201 24.53 -2.56 18.40
CA ALA A 201 25.95 -2.42 18.75
C ALA A 201 26.33 -3.19 20.03
N GLU A 202 25.44 -3.27 21.01
CA GLU A 202 25.62 -4.11 22.21
C GLU A 202 25.63 -5.59 21.85
N VAL A 203 24.69 -6.05 21.03
CA VAL A 203 24.63 -7.43 20.54
C VAL A 203 25.90 -7.81 19.77
N ASP A 204 26.39 -6.93 18.91
CA ASP A 204 27.62 -7.15 18.16
C ASP A 204 28.85 -7.20 19.09
N ALA A 205 28.89 -6.36 20.13
CA ALA A 205 29.93 -6.43 21.16
C ALA A 205 29.89 -7.78 21.90
N LEU A 206 28.71 -8.29 22.26
CA LEU A 206 28.53 -9.60 22.91
C LEU A 206 29.00 -10.76 22.02
N ARG A 207 28.64 -10.73 20.73
CA ARG A 207 29.09 -11.71 19.72
C ARG A 207 30.62 -11.71 19.60
N ASN A 208 31.22 -10.53 19.52
CA ASN A 208 32.67 -10.37 19.41
C ASN A 208 33.42 -10.79 20.69
N ALA A 209 32.78 -10.67 21.86
CA ALA A 209 33.31 -11.15 23.13
C ALA A 209 33.21 -12.68 23.32
N GLY A 210 32.63 -13.42 22.37
CA GLY A 210 32.51 -14.87 22.43
C GLY A 210 31.51 -15.37 23.47
N VAL A 211 30.58 -14.50 23.91
CA VAL A 211 29.48 -14.88 24.78
C VAL A 211 28.53 -15.77 23.97
N ARG A 212 28.48 -17.06 24.32
CA ARG A 212 27.55 -18.05 23.73
C ARG A 212 26.16 -17.93 24.32
#